data_AF-A0A2D6P7C4-F1
#
_entry.id   AF-A0A2D6P7C4-F1
#
_cell.length_a   1.000
_cell.length_b   1.000
_cell.length_c   1.000
_cell.angle_alpha   90.00
_cell.angle_beta   90.00
_cell.angle_gamma   90.00
#
_symmetry.space_group_name_H-M   'P 1'
#
loop_
_entity.id
_entity.type
_entity.pdbx_description
1 polymer ?
#
loop_
_entity_poly.entity_id
_entity_poly.type
_entity_poly.pdbx_seq_one_letter_code
_entity_poly.pdbx_strand_id
1 'polypeptide(L)' 'MTLRYKKVKDPVTDTVQCIKRWDDAQSEPKKVMLIPLDENNTDYQEWQEWDAIDGNTTEDAD' A
#
# COMPACT_ATOMS: atom_id res chain seq x y z
N MET A 1 -15.63 -0.85 3.56
CA MET A 1 -14.22 -0.45 3.71
C MET A 1 -13.68 -0.30 2.30
N THR A 2 -13.18 0.88 1.99
CA THR A 2 -12.64 1.20 0.65
C THR A 2 -11.15 1.37 0.82
N LEU A 3 -10.45 0.25 0.99
CA LEU A 3 -9.01 0.26 1.17
C LEU A 3 -8.35 0.70 -0.14
N ARG A 4 -7.40 1.62 -0.02
CA ARG A 4 -6.56 2.12 -1.09
C ARG A 4 -5.11 1.86 -0.75
N TYR A 5 -4.34 1.55 -1.80
CA TYR A 5 -2.92 1.27 -1.69
C TYR A 5 -2.18 2.12 -2.71
N LYS A 6 -1.05 2.72 -2.31
CA LYS A 6 -0.14 3.44 -3.21
C LYS A 6 1.30 3.02 -2.96
N LYS A 7 2.01 2.64 -4.01
CA LYS A 7 3.45 2.39 -3.95
C LYS A 7 4.18 3.69 -3.61
N VAL A 8 5.20 3.60 -2.78
CA VAL A 8 6.08 4.72 -2.43
C VAL A 8 7.48 4.35 -2.82
N LYS A 9 8.03 5.10 -3.77
CA LYS A 9 9.43 5.00 -4.16
C LYS A 9 10.31 5.82 -3.23
N ASP A 10 11.52 5.33 -3.04
CA ASP A 10 12.60 6.14 -2.52
C ASP A 10 13.03 7.16 -3.58
N PRO A 11 13.12 8.45 -3.24
CA PRO A 11 13.57 9.47 -4.20
C PRO A 11 15.08 9.36 -4.53
N VAL A 12 15.86 8.61 -3.76
CA VAL A 12 17.31 8.44 -3.96
C VAL A 12 17.60 7.18 -4.78
N THR A 13 16.92 6.07 -4.51
CA THR A 13 17.17 4.78 -5.20
C THR A 13 16.17 4.45 -6.31
N ASP A 14 15.10 5.23 -6.49
CA ASP A 14 13.98 5.00 -7.43
C ASP A 14 13.23 3.67 -7.24
N THR A 15 13.61 2.88 -6.23
CA THR A 15 12.97 1.61 -5.89
C THR A 15 11.78 1.84 -4.98
N VAL A 16 10.70 1.08 -5.18
CA VAL A 16 9.60 1.04 -4.19
C VAL A 16 10.17 0.54 -2.86
N GLN A 17 9.98 1.31 -1.78
CA GLN A 17 10.42 0.95 -0.43
C GLN A 17 9.28 0.46 0.45
N CYS A 18 8.08 1.03 0.24
CA CYS A 18 6.91 0.72 1.04
C CYS A 18 5.61 0.96 0.26
N ILE A 19 4.52 0.38 0.77
CA ILE A 19 3.16 0.61 0.30
C ILE A 19 2.43 1.46 1.34
N LYS A 20 1.85 2.58 0.91
CA LYS A 20 0.88 3.35 1.70
C LYS A 20 -0.47 2.67 1.61
N ARG A 21 -1.05 2.33 2.75
CA ARG A 21 -2.44 1.86 2.90
C ARG A 21 -3.25 2.92 3.62
N TRP A 22 -4.44 3.24 3.12
CA TRP A 22 -5.43 4.04 3.84
C TRP A 22 -6.84 3.58 3.49
N ASP A 23 -7.79 3.83 4.40
CA ASP A 23 -9.20 3.59 4.12
C ASP A 23 -9.83 4.90 3.63
N ASP A 24 -10.38 4.88 2.43
CA ASP A 24 -11.01 6.05 1.81
C ASP A 24 -12.37 6.38 2.44
N ALA A 25 -13.00 5.40 3.11
CA ALA A 25 -14.25 5.60 3.81
C ALA A 25 -14.06 6.20 5.23
N GLN A 26 -12.82 6.39 5.70
CA GLN A 26 -12.54 7.13 6.94
C GLN A 26 -12.69 8.65 6.74
N SER A 27 -13.41 9.28 7.66
CA SER A 27 -13.41 10.74 7.82
C SER A 27 -12.03 11.24 8.25
N GLU A 28 -11.68 12.46 7.86
CA GLU A 28 -10.38 13.05 8.17
C GLU A 28 -10.12 13.20 9.69
N PRO A 29 -8.89 12.97 10.16
CA PRO A 29 -7.69 12.61 9.40
C PRO A 29 -7.65 11.11 9.02
N LYS A 30 -7.40 10.82 7.73
CA LYS A 30 -7.26 9.43 7.25
C LYS A 30 -6.04 8.77 7.90
N LYS A 31 -6.24 7.62 8.54
CA LYS A 31 -5.11 6.84 9.09
C LYS A 31 -4.36 6.18 7.94
N VAL A 32 -3.18 6.72 7.64
CA VAL A 32 -2.27 6.14 6.65
C VAL A 32 -1.30 5.20 7.38
N MET A 33 -1.13 4.01 6.83
CA MET A 33 -0.18 3.00 7.31
C MET A 33 0.87 2.76 6.23
N LEU A 34 2.14 2.73 6.62
CA LEU A 34 3.25 2.42 5.73
C LEU A 34 3.63 0.96 5.94
N ILE A 35 3.42 0.16 4.91
CA ILE A 35 3.73 -1.27 4.88
C ILE A 35 5.10 -1.42 4.21
N PRO A 36 6.16 -1.80 4.94
CA PRO A 36 7.46 -2.08 4.33
C PRO A 36 7.36 -3.31 3.41
N LEU A 37 8.10 -3.32 2.30
CA LEU A 37 8.16 -4.45 1.36
C LEU A 37 9.03 -5.61 1.88
N ASP A 38 8.81 -6.01 3.12
CA ASP A 38 9.54 -7.13 3.73
C ASP A 38 8.72 -8.42 3.59
N GLU A 39 9.31 -9.48 3.06
CA GLU A 39 8.63 -10.76 2.82
C GLU A 39 8.16 -11.45 4.11
N ASN A 40 8.71 -11.08 5.27
CA ASN A 40 8.27 -11.58 6.58
C ASN A 40 7.21 -10.67 7.21
N ASN A 41 6.87 -9.54 6.59
CA ASN A 41 5.86 -8.63 7.08
C ASN A 41 4.46 -9.13 6.67
N THR A 42 3.64 -9.42 7.67
CA THR A 42 2.27 -9.92 7.45
C THR A 42 1.42 -8.93 6.66
N ASP A 43 1.52 -7.62 6.92
CA ASP A 43 0.76 -6.62 6.16
C ASP A 43 1.17 -6.59 4.67
N TYR A 44 2.45 -6.87 4.36
CA TYR A 44 2.92 -6.96 2.98
C TYR A 44 2.37 -8.19 2.28
N GLN A 45 2.38 -9.35 2.95
CA GLN A 45 1.77 -10.58 2.45
C GLN A 45 0.27 -10.39 2.21
N GLU A 46 -0.45 -9.80 3.17
CA GLU A 46 -1.88 -9.49 3.05
C GLU A 46 -2.15 -8.54 1.89
N TRP A 47 -1.29 -7.53 1.67
CA TRP A 47 -1.40 -6.66 0.50
C TRP A 47 -1.17 -7.43 -0.80
N GLN A 48 -0.18 -8.33 -0.87
CA GLN A 48 0.06 -9.14 -2.07
C GLN A 48 -1.14 -10.03 -2.40
N GLU A 49 -1.74 -10.65 -1.38
CA GLU A 49 -2.97 -11.44 -1.53
C GLU A 49 -4.14 -10.56 -2.01
N TRP A 50 -4.26 -9.34 -1.49
CA TRP A 50 -5.28 -8.39 -1.91
C TRP A 50 -5.07 -7.89 -3.34
N ASP A 51 -3.84 -7.56 -3.72
CA ASP A 51 -3.46 -7.09 -5.07
C ASP A 51 -3.64 -8.19 -6.12
N ALA A 52 -3.51 -9.46 -5.72
CA ALA A 52 -3.77 -10.62 -6.57
C ALA A 52 -5.27 -10.90 -6.84
N ILE A 53 -6.19 -10.26 -6.10
CA ILE A 53 -7.63 -10.39 -6.35
C ILE A 53 -8.01 -9.55 -7.57
N ASP A 54 -8.64 -10.20 -8.56
CA ASP A 54 -9.13 -9.56 -9.77
C ASP A 54 -10.17 -8.46 -9.42
N GLY A 55 -9.85 -7.21 -9.82
CA GLY A 55 -10.66 -6.02 -9.52
C GLY A 55 -10.07 -5.07 -8.47
N ASN A 56 -9.02 -5.48 -7.76
CA ASN A 56 -8.24 -4.57 -6.92
C ASN A 56 -7.14 -3.88 -7.73
N THR A 57 -6.75 -2.68 -7.32
CA THR A 57 -5.70 -1.92 -8.01
C THR A 57 -4.92 -1.11 -7.00
N THR A 58 -3.60 -1.32 -7.00
CA THR A 58 -2.66 -0.50 -6.26
C THR A 58 -2.20 0.66 -7.14
N GLU A 59 -2.29 1.89 -6.64
CA GLU A 59 -1.76 3.07 -7.32
C GLU A 59 -0.23 2.99 -7.38
N ASP A 60 0.35 3.26 -8.54
CA ASP A 60 1.79 3.34 -8.69
C ASP A 60 2.37 4.62 -8.04
N ALA A 61 3.66 4.58 -7.74
CA ALA A 61 4.39 5.74 -7.27
C ALA A 61 4.69 6.67 -8.46
N ASP A 62 4.30 7.95 -8.34
CA ASP A 62 4.80 9.04 -9.19
C ASP A 62 6.32 9.14 -9.14
#